data_AF-A0A5N6BUV9-F1
#
_entry.id   AF-A0A5N6BUV9-F1
#
_cell.length_a   1.000
_cell.length_b   1.000
_cell.length_c   1.000
_cell.angle_alpha   90.00
_cell.angle_beta   90.00
_cell.angle_gamma   90.00
#
_symmetry.space_group_name_H-M   'P 1'
#
loop_
_entity.id
_entity.type
_entity.pdbx_description
1 polymer ?
#
loop_
_entity_poly.entity_id
_entity_poly.type
_entity_poly.pdbx_seq_one_letter_code
_entity_poly.pdbx_strand_id
1 'polypeptide(L)'
;MDKQHVIHQGDHRFAVVLEESVLRAPIGGADVMAGQLGHLLTVSALPSISLGIVPLDADRSTMWPVDQGRGSSDAANAPHHQQGRR
;
A
#
# COMPACT_ATOMS: atom_id res chain seq x y z
N MET A 1 14.42 18.22 16.90
CA MET A 1 14.23 17.02 16.07
C MET A 1 13.07 16.25 16.69
N ASP A 2 11.84 16.62 16.37
CA ASP A 2 10.65 16.10 17.04
C ASP A 2 9.63 15.66 15.98
N LYS A 3 9.60 14.35 15.71
CA LYS A 3 8.66 13.69 14.79
C LYS A 3 7.70 12.74 15.54
N GLN A 4 7.65 12.80 16.86
CA GLN A 4 6.88 11.87 17.70
C GLN A 4 5.59 12.49 18.28
N HIS A 5 5.24 13.74 17.95
CA HIS A 5 4.09 14.39 18.60
C HIS A 5 2.72 14.09 17.95
N VAL A 6 2.67 13.41 16.80
CA VAL A 6 1.42 13.13 16.05
C VAL A 6 0.70 11.85 16.55
N ILE A 7 1.26 11.13 17.54
CA ILE A 7 0.70 9.86 18.03
C ILE A 7 -0.19 9.98 19.28
N HIS A 8 -0.41 11.20 19.80
CA HIS A 8 -1.11 11.37 21.09
C HIS A 8 -2.43 12.15 21.05
N GLN A 9 -2.91 12.60 19.88
CA GLN A 9 -4.20 13.32 19.79
C GLN A 9 -5.21 12.60 18.91
N GLY A 10 -6.03 11.75 19.51
CA GLY A 10 -7.25 11.23 18.89
C GLY A 10 -7.09 9.83 18.32
N ASP A 11 -8.22 9.21 18.01
CA ASP A 11 -8.43 7.79 17.69
C ASP A 11 -7.74 7.34 16.38
N HIS A 12 -6.40 7.36 16.36
CA HIS A 12 -5.60 7.16 15.14
C HIS A 12 -5.56 5.68 14.79
N ARG A 13 -6.31 5.32 13.74
CA ARG A 13 -6.24 4.00 13.14
C ARG A 13 -5.12 3.95 12.10
N PHE A 14 -4.16 3.06 12.32
CA PHE A 14 -3.02 2.84 11.43
C PHE A 14 -3.24 1.56 10.63
N ALA A 15 -3.16 1.67 9.31
CA ALA A 15 -3.07 0.53 8.42
C ALA A 15 -1.61 0.36 7.96
N VAL A 16 -1.04 -0.80 8.23
CA VAL A 16 0.30 -1.19 7.79
C VAL A 16 0.12 -2.27 6.73
N VAL A 17 0.71 -2.05 5.55
CA VAL A 17 0.64 -2.99 4.44
C VAL A 17 2.06 -3.37 4.06
N LEU A 18 2.34 -4.67 4.03
CA LEU A 18 3.65 -5.23 3.69
C LEU A 18 3.56 -6.00 2.38
N GLU A 19 4.52 -5.82 1.49
CA GLU A 19 4.66 -6.66 0.29
C GLU A 19 5.24 -8.03 0.66
N GLU A 20 4.67 -9.11 0.14
CA GLU A 20 5.18 -10.48 0.36
C GLU A 20 6.63 -10.64 -0.12
N SER A 21 7.04 -9.87 -1.14
CA SER A 21 8.43 -9.83 -1.62
C SER A 21 9.46 -9.52 -0.52
N VAL A 22 9.09 -8.67 0.45
CA VAL A 22 9.94 -8.28 1.58
C VAL A 22 10.19 -9.46 2.52
N LEU A 23 9.19 -10.34 2.67
CA LEU A 23 9.33 -11.57 3.46
C LEU A 23 10.24 -12.60 2.78
N ARG A 24 10.37 -12.53 1.44
CA ARG A 24 11.22 -13.45 0.66
C ARG A 24 12.66 -12.94 0.46
N ALA A 25 12.91 -11.65 0.64
CA ALA A 25 14.23 -11.03 0.54
C ALA A 25 14.61 -10.33 1.86
N PRO A 26 14.84 -11.10 2.94
CA PRO A 26 15.05 -10.55 4.27
C PRO A 26 16.33 -9.72 4.33
N ILE A 27 16.22 -8.49 4.82
CA ILE A 27 17.38 -7.62 5.10
C ILE A 27 17.82 -7.87 6.55
N GLY A 28 19.10 -8.19 6.74
CA GLY A 28 19.67 -8.43 8.08
C GLY A 28 19.54 -9.86 8.60
N GLY A 29 19.04 -10.80 7.79
CA GLY A 29 18.96 -12.22 8.13
C GLY A 29 17.65 -12.64 8.81
N ALA A 30 17.49 -13.95 9.01
CA ALA A 30 16.24 -14.55 9.47
C ALA A 30 15.86 -14.11 10.90
N ASP A 31 16.81 -14.05 11.82
CA ASP A 31 16.54 -13.68 13.22
C ASP A 31 16.08 -12.23 13.35
N VAL A 32 16.66 -11.32 12.56
CA VAL A 32 16.25 -9.90 12.52
C VAL A 32 14.84 -9.78 11.98
N MET A 33 14.52 -10.48 10.88
CA MET A 33 13.17 -10.47 10.31
C MET A 33 12.13 -11.09 11.24
N ALA A 34 12.46 -12.17 11.93
CA ALA A 34 11.59 -12.77 12.93
C ALA A 34 11.30 -11.79 14.08
N GLY A 35 12.32 -11.09 14.57
CA GLY A 35 12.16 -10.05 15.60
C GLY A 35 11.29 -8.88 15.13
N GLN A 36 11.52 -8.39 13.90
CA GLN A 36 10.74 -7.29 13.32
C GLN A 36 9.28 -7.67 13.09
N LEU A 37 9.02 -8.85 12.52
CA LEU A 37 7.66 -9.35 12.32
C LEU A 37 6.97 -9.63 13.66
N GLY A 38 7.67 -10.19 14.63
CA GLY A 38 7.16 -10.39 15.98
C GLY A 38 6.75 -9.07 16.66
N HIS A 39 7.53 -8.01 16.45
CA HIS A 39 7.16 -6.68 16.94
C HIS A 39 5.90 -6.13 16.24
N LEU A 40 5.81 -6.27 14.91
CA LEU A 40 4.63 -5.87 14.13
C LEU A 40 3.36 -6.60 14.58
N LEU A 41 3.46 -7.91 14.82
CA LEU A 41 2.34 -8.72 15.34
C LEU A 41 1.92 -8.24 16.73
N THR A 42 2.90 -7.95 17.60
CA THR A 42 2.63 -7.45 18.95
C THR A 42 1.87 -6.12 18.92
N VAL A 43 2.28 -5.17 18.08
CA VAL A 43 1.60 -3.88 17.99
C VAL A 43 0.25 -3.99 17.27
N SER A 44 0.09 -4.91 16.32
CA SER A 44 -1.21 -5.17 15.66
C SER A 44 -2.29 -5.74 16.58
N ALA A 45 -1.94 -6.16 17.80
CA ALA A 45 -2.93 -6.54 18.81
C ALA A 45 -3.75 -5.34 19.32
N LEU A 46 -3.29 -4.11 19.06
CA LEU A 46 -4.06 -2.90 19.34
C LEU A 46 -5.22 -2.77 18.32
N PRO A 47 -6.47 -2.52 18.75
CA PRO A 47 -7.61 -2.35 17.84
C PRO A 47 -7.46 -1.20 16.85
N SER A 48 -6.55 -0.27 17.15
CA SER A 48 -6.20 0.86 16.29
C SER A 48 -5.24 0.47 15.16
N ILE A 49 -4.74 -0.76 15.09
CA ILE A 49 -3.74 -1.17 14.10
C ILE A 49 -4.28 -2.33 13.26
N SER A 50 -4.23 -2.17 11.94
CA SER A 50 -4.51 -3.24 10.97
C SER A 50 -3.25 -3.56 10.19
N LEU A 51 -2.90 -4.85 10.10
CA LEU A 51 -1.75 -5.33 9.35
C LEU A 51 -2.23 -6.21 8.18
N GLY A 52 -1.80 -5.89 6.97
CA GLY A 52 -2.10 -6.64 5.75
C GLY A 52 -0.83 -7.01 4.98
N ILE A 53 -0.90 -8.10 4.23
CA ILE A 53 0.17 -8.53 3.31
C ILE A 53 -0.38 -8.50 1.89
N VAL A 54 0.34 -7.85 0.97
CA VAL A 54 0.05 -7.87 -0.46
C VAL A 54 0.76 -9.08 -1.08
N PRO A 55 0.01 -10.02 -1.67
CA PRO A 55 0.59 -11.14 -2.38
C PRO A 55 1.46 -10.70 -3.56
N LEU A 56 2.49 -11.49 -3.88
CA LEU A 56 3.36 -11.22 -5.03
C LEU A 56 2.58 -11.14 -6.36
N ASP A 57 1.55 -11.97 -6.50
CA ASP A 57 0.69 -12.11 -7.68
C ASP A 57 -0.52 -11.17 -7.68
N ALA A 58 -0.59 -10.24 -6.72
CA ALA A 58 -1.64 -9.24 -6.68
C ALA A 58 -1.72 -8.45 -8.01
N ASP A 59 -2.92 -8.38 -8.58
CA ASP A 59 -3.16 -7.63 -9.80
C ASP A 59 -3.02 -6.11 -9.54
N ARG A 60 -2.00 -5.52 -10.16
CA ARG A 60 -1.69 -4.09 -10.05
C ARG A 60 -2.31 -3.25 -11.17
N SER A 61 -3.03 -3.86 -12.11
CA SER A 61 -3.65 -3.14 -13.24
C SER A 61 -4.70 -2.10 -12.80
N THR A 62 -5.28 -2.28 -11.61
CA THR A 62 -6.24 -1.36 -10.99
C THR A 62 -5.58 -0.33 -10.06
N MET A 63 -4.29 -0.49 -9.75
CA MET A 63 -3.56 0.42 -8.86
C MET A 63 -3.13 1.65 -9.66
N TRP A 64 -3.80 2.78 -9.43
CA TRP A 64 -3.39 4.05 -10.00
C TRP A 64 -1.98 4.40 -9.49
N PRO A 65 -1.05 4.86 -10.37
CA PRO A 65 0.27 5.27 -9.92
C PRO A 65 0.15 6.33 -8.83
N VAL A 66 0.75 6.07 -7.67
CA VAL A 66 0.63 6.93 -6.48
C VAL A 66 1.30 8.30 -6.68
N ASP A 67 2.03 8.48 -7.78
CA ASP A 67 2.61 9.74 -8.24
C ASP A 67 2.05 10.17 -9.60
N GLN A 68 0.72 10.28 -9.71
CA GLN A 68 0.15 11.22 -10.66
C GLN A 68 -0.65 12.25 -9.88
N GLY A 69 0.01 13.40 -9.65
CA GLY A 69 -0.62 14.58 -9.10
C GLY A 69 -1.98 14.81 -9.74
N ARG A 70 -2.97 15.03 -8.87
CA ARG A 70 -4.34 15.41 -9.22
C ARG A 70 -4.32 16.52 -10.28
N GLY A 71 -4.61 16.14 -11.52
CA GLY A 71 -4.77 17.03 -12.67
C GLY A 71 -5.77 16.42 -13.64
N SER A 72 -7.02 16.77 -13.43
CA SER A 72 -8.15 16.51 -14.32
C SER A 72 -7.83 16.74 -15.80
N SER A 73 -8.12 15.77 -16.66
CA SER A 73 -9.11 15.99 -17.71
C SER A 73 -9.50 14.66 -18.32
N ASP A 74 -10.72 14.27 -17.98
CA ASP A 74 -11.66 13.57 -18.85
C ASP A 74 -11.46 13.93 -20.33
N ALA A 75 -11.21 12.93 -21.18
CA ALA A 75 -11.45 12.87 -22.63
C ALA A 75 -10.61 11.77 -23.30
N ALA A 76 -10.89 10.48 -23.05
CA ALA A 76 -10.37 9.41 -23.91
C ALA A 76 -11.21 8.13 -23.85
N ASN A 77 -12.54 8.25 -23.88
CA ASN A 77 -13.39 7.11 -24.27
C ASN A 77 -14.46 7.58 -25.26
N ALA A 78 -14.05 7.78 -26.51
CA ALA A 78 -14.98 7.91 -27.63
C ALA A 78 -14.94 6.60 -28.44
N PRO A 79 -16.07 5.90 -28.60
CA PRO A 79 -16.12 4.68 -29.41
C PRO A 79 -15.92 5.03 -30.89
N HIS A 80 -15.01 4.32 -31.54
CA HIS A 80 -14.81 4.38 -32.99
C HIS A 80 -16.08 3.88 -33.71
N HIS A 81 -16.98 4.80 -34.05
CA HIS A 81 -18.03 4.53 -35.02
C HIS A 81 -17.43 4.52 -36.42
N GLN A 82 -17.24 3.30 -36.93
CA GLN A 82 -17.09 2.96 -38.33
C GLN A 82 -18.22 3.66 -39.13
N GLN A 83 -17.86 4.55 -40.06
CA GLN A 83 -18.81 5.01 -41.07
C GLN A 83 -18.12 5.10 -42.43
N GLY A 84 -18.57 4.21 -43.31
CA GLY A 84 -18.07 4.07 -44.68
C GLY A 84 -18.35 5.30 -45.52
N ARG A 85 -17.42 5.57 -46.43
CA ARG A 85 -17.67 6.35 -47.63
C ARG A 85 -17.02 5.65 -48.81
N ARG A 86 -17.92 5.16 -49.67
CA ARG A 86 -17.86 5.06 -51.14
C ARG A 86 -16.62 4.44 -51.77
#